data_AF-A0AAE0CZY7-F1
#
_entry.id   AF-A0AAE0CZY7-F1
#
_cell.length_a   1.000
_cell.length_b   1.000
_cell.length_c   1.000
_cell.angle_alpha   90.00
_cell.angle_beta   90.00
_cell.angle_gamma   90.00
#
_symmetry.space_group_name_H-M   'P 1'
#
loop_
_entity.id
_entity.type
_entity.pdbx_description
1 polymer ?
#
loop_
_entity_poly.entity_id
_entity_poly.type
_entity_poly.pdbx_seq_one_letter_code
_entity_poly.pdbx_strand_id
1 'polypeptide(L)'
;MIWGTYPQEGATDYQRELSRYLQKLWAGFIKDPSGQGPGWEKVDADGNNIACIGCTGEVAELNLIASATVDGWCPTYELFFGRVKTPFVKA
;
A
#
# COMPACT_ATOMS: atom_id res chain seq x y z
N MET A 1 9.17 0.46 7.14
CA MET A 1 8.31 1.52 6.58
C MET A 1 8.96 2.17 5.35
N ILE A 2 8.18 2.76 4.45
CA ILE A 2 8.66 3.33 3.17
C ILE A 2 9.77 4.39 3.33
N TRP A 3 9.73 5.21 4.39
CA TRP A 3 10.80 6.18 4.67
C TRP A 3 11.94 5.64 5.53
N GLY A 4 11.92 4.34 5.86
CA GLY A 4 12.85 3.75 6.82
C GLY A 4 12.68 4.25 8.26
N THR A 5 11.69 5.11 8.51
CA THR A 5 11.35 5.64 9.82
C THR A 5 10.49 4.64 10.59
N TYR A 6 11.13 3.64 11.17
CA TYR A 6 10.52 2.76 12.16
C TYR A 6 11.51 2.53 13.29
N PRO A 7 11.04 2.33 14.54
CA PRO A 7 11.93 1.97 15.64
C PRO A 7 12.73 0.73 15.27
N GLN A 8 14.06 0.84 15.25
CA GLN A 8 14.92 -0.31 14.96
C GLN A 8 15.08 -1.22 16.17
N GLU A 9 14.89 -0.68 17.37
CA GLU A 9 14.85 -1.45 18.59
C GLU A 9 13.54 -2.26 18.65
N GLY A 10 13.64 -3.56 18.91
CA GLY A 10 12.49 -4.47 18.93
C GLY A 10 11.91 -4.86 17.57
N ALA A 11 12.43 -4.32 16.46
CA ALA A 11 11.97 -4.69 15.12
C ALA A 11 12.42 -6.12 14.75
N THR A 12 11.46 -6.94 14.35
CA THR A 12 11.70 -8.31 13.88
C THR A 12 12.40 -8.31 12.52
N ASP A 13 13.08 -9.41 12.18
CA ASP A 13 13.74 -9.56 10.88
C ASP A 13 12.74 -9.38 9.73
N TYR A 14 11.54 -9.95 9.88
CA TYR A 14 10.44 -9.74 8.95
C TYR A 14 10.13 -8.26 8.70
N GLN A 15 9.99 -7.45 9.75
CA GLN A 15 9.68 -6.02 9.63
C GLN A 15 10.81 -5.25 8.93
N ARG A 16 12.06 -5.63 9.19
CA ARG A 16 13.24 -5.01 8.55
C ARG A 16 13.27 -5.33 7.06
N GLU A 17 13.04 -6.58 6.70
CA GLU A 17 13.02 -7.03 5.31
C GLU A 17 11.84 -6.43 4.55
N LEU A 18 10.63 -6.45 5.14
CA LEU A 18 9.45 -5.80 4.59
C LEU A 18 9.67 -4.30 4.35
N SER A 19 10.36 -3.62 5.27
CA SER A 19 10.73 -2.22 5.08
C SER A 19 11.64 -2.01 3.87
N ARG A 20 12.65 -2.86 3.70
CA ARG A 20 13.59 -2.78 2.56
C ARG A 20 12.89 -3.10 1.24
N TYR A 21 12.01 -4.09 1.25
CA TYR A 21 11.19 -4.46 0.10
C TYR A 21 10.29 -3.31 -0.35
N LEU A 22 9.54 -2.70 0.58
CA LEU A 22 8.71 -1.52 0.29
C LEU A 22 9.54 -0.38 -0.31
N GLN A 23 10.70 -0.08 0.25
CA GLN A 23 11.59 0.97 -0.28
C GLN A 23 12.03 0.68 -1.72
N LYS A 24 12.41 -0.57 -2.02
CA LYS A 24 12.81 -0.99 -3.36
C LYS A 24 11.63 -0.87 -4.34
N LEU A 25 10.45 -1.35 -3.93
CA LEU A 25 9.23 -1.31 -4.73
C LEU A 25 8.83 0.14 -5.07
N TRP A 26 8.83 1.02 -4.07
CA TRP A 26 8.53 2.44 -4.25
C TRP A 26 9.57 3.17 -5.11
N ALA A 27 10.86 2.90 -4.91
CA ALA A 27 11.91 3.46 -5.75
C ALA A 27 11.81 2.96 -7.21
N GLY A 28 11.41 1.71 -7.41
CA GLY A 28 11.13 1.14 -8.73
C GLY A 28 9.96 1.84 -9.41
N PHE A 29 8.83 2.00 -8.69
CA PHE A 29 7.65 2.70 -9.20
C PHE A 29 7.96 4.13 -9.65
N ILE A 30 8.76 4.89 -8.89
CA ILE A 30 9.13 6.26 -9.26
C ILE A 30 9.98 6.29 -10.53
N LYS A 31 10.89 5.33 -10.69
CA LYS A 31 11.80 5.27 -11.85
C LYS A 31 11.09 4.87 -13.14
N ASP A 32 10.18 3.91 -13.04
CA ASP A 32 9.46 3.37 -14.18
C ASP A 32 8.10 2.83 -13.74
N PRO A 33 7.08 3.69 -13.67
CA PRO A 33 5.76 3.30 -13.16
C PRO A 33 5.05 2.29 -14.06
N SER A 34 5.40 2.24 -15.36
CA SER A 34 4.79 1.36 -16.37
C SER A 34 5.65 0.17 -16.79
N GLY A 35 6.92 0.10 -16.36
CA GLY A 35 7.87 -0.97 -16.70
C GLY A 35 8.51 -1.62 -15.47
N GLN A 36 9.82 -1.45 -15.21
CA GLN A 36 10.58 -2.13 -14.14
C GLN A 36 10.18 -1.75 -12.69
N GLY A 37 9.16 -0.91 -12.51
CA GLY A 37 8.46 -0.77 -11.23
C GLY A 37 7.74 -2.06 -10.81
N PRO A 38 6.73 -2.00 -9.92
CA PRO A 38 5.96 -3.18 -9.57
C PRO A 38 5.18 -3.81 -10.75
N GLY A 39 5.21 -3.20 -11.95
CA GLY A 39 4.47 -3.69 -13.11
C GLY A 39 2.95 -3.62 -12.93
N TRP A 40 2.46 -2.80 -11.99
CA TRP A 40 1.03 -2.69 -11.72
C TRP A 40 0.32 -1.98 -12.84
N GLU A 41 -0.64 -2.68 -13.42
CA GLU A 41 -1.67 -2.03 -14.21
C GLU A 41 -2.42 -1.04 -13.31
N LYS A 42 -2.90 0.04 -13.93
CA LYS A 42 -3.80 0.97 -13.25
C LYS A 42 -4.99 0.15 -12.72
N VAL A 43 -5.46 0.48 -11.52
CA VAL A 43 -6.70 -0.10 -11.00
C VAL A 43 -7.80 0.07 -12.05
N ASP A 44 -8.27 -1.04 -12.58
CA ASP A 44 -9.24 -1.09 -13.67
C ASP A 44 -10.67 -1.15 -13.12
N ALA A 45 -11.66 -1.21 -14.01
CA ALA A 45 -13.07 -1.21 -13.62
C ALA A 45 -13.47 -2.49 -12.85
N ASP A 46 -12.72 -3.58 -13.03
CA ASP A 46 -12.96 -4.84 -12.32
C ASP A 46 -12.35 -4.81 -10.91
N GLY A 47 -11.36 -3.92 -10.68
CA GLY A 47 -10.84 -3.56 -9.37
C GLY A 47 -10.08 -4.69 -8.66
N ASN A 48 -9.66 -5.73 -9.38
CA ASN A 48 -9.07 -6.94 -8.79
C ASN A 48 -7.54 -6.94 -8.74
N ASN A 49 -6.92 -5.77 -8.90
CA ASN A 49 -5.48 -5.60 -9.03
C ASN A 49 -4.88 -4.68 -7.95
N ILE A 50 -5.53 -4.57 -6.78
CA ILE A 50 -4.96 -3.86 -5.64
C ILE A 50 -3.92 -4.75 -4.96
N ALA A 51 -2.68 -4.28 -4.84
CA ALA A 51 -1.65 -5.06 -4.17
C ALA A 51 -1.64 -4.88 -2.66
N CYS A 52 -1.65 -6.00 -1.95
CA CYS A 52 -1.59 -6.12 -0.50
C CYS A 52 -0.18 -6.57 -0.09
N ILE A 53 0.69 -5.62 0.26
CA ILE A 53 2.08 -5.91 0.65
C ILE A 53 2.16 -6.21 2.16
N GLY A 54 2.70 -7.37 2.51
CA GLY A 54 2.87 -7.82 3.90
C GLY A 54 1.62 -8.45 4.53
N CYS A 55 0.61 -8.78 3.72
CA CYS A 55 -0.66 -9.33 4.20
C CYS A 55 -0.61 -10.84 4.46
N THR A 56 0.32 -11.55 3.82
CA THR A 56 0.47 -13.02 3.92
C THR A 56 1.55 -13.45 4.92
N GLY A 57 2.29 -12.50 5.50
CA GLY A 57 3.48 -12.80 6.31
C GLY A 57 4.73 -13.12 5.48
N GLU A 58 4.63 -13.07 4.15
CA GLU A 58 5.78 -13.17 3.25
C GLU A 58 6.20 -11.77 2.74
N VAL A 59 7.51 -11.52 2.68
CA VAL A 59 8.05 -10.19 2.41
C VAL A 59 7.97 -9.80 0.93
N ALA A 60 8.14 -10.76 0.03
CA ALA A 60 8.32 -10.52 -1.40
C ALA A 60 7.12 -10.95 -2.26
N GLU A 61 6.03 -11.36 -1.63
CA GLU A 61 4.82 -11.79 -2.31
C GLU A 61 3.92 -10.58 -2.61
N LEU A 62 3.65 -10.36 -3.90
CA LEU A 62 2.62 -9.42 -4.34
C LEU A 62 1.28 -10.14 -4.37
N ASN A 63 0.55 -10.07 -3.27
CA ASN A 63 -0.81 -10.59 -3.20
C ASN A 63 -1.78 -9.54 -3.78
N LEU A 64 -2.57 -9.91 -4.79
CA LEU A 64 -3.60 -9.04 -5.36
C LEU A 64 -4.95 -9.31 -4.70
N ILE A 65 -5.63 -8.24 -4.30
CA ILE A 65 -6.94 -8.28 -3.67
C ILE A 65 -7.97 -7.50 -4.48
N ALA A 66 -9.23 -7.88 -4.33
CA ALA A 66 -10.37 -7.18 -4.91
C ALA A 66 -10.62 -5.84 -4.21
N SER A 67 -11.04 -4.83 -4.98
CA SER A 67 -11.44 -3.52 -4.48
C SER A 67 -12.54 -3.65 -3.43
N ALA A 68 -13.48 -4.57 -3.62
CA ALA A 68 -14.54 -4.85 -2.66
C ALA A 68 -14.02 -5.24 -1.25
N THR A 69 -12.83 -5.86 -1.16
CA THR A 69 -12.20 -6.18 0.13
C THR A 69 -11.78 -4.92 0.88
N VAL A 70 -11.30 -3.90 0.15
CA VAL A 70 -10.89 -2.61 0.71
C VAL A 70 -12.12 -1.73 0.94
N ASP A 71 -12.96 -1.57 -0.08
CA ASP A 71 -14.13 -0.70 -0.09
C ASP A 71 -15.25 -1.20 0.83
N GLY A 72 -15.29 -2.48 1.18
CA GLY A 72 -16.26 -3.05 2.12
C GLY A 72 -16.21 -2.39 3.50
N TRP A 73 -15.09 -1.75 3.87
CA TRP A 73 -14.95 -1.00 5.10
C TRP A 73 -15.41 0.47 5.01
N CYS A 74 -15.60 0.99 3.80
CA CYS A 74 -15.98 2.38 3.58
C CYS A 74 -17.26 2.77 4.33
N PRO A 75 -18.36 1.98 4.34
CA PRO A 75 -19.57 2.35 5.07
C PRO A 75 -19.35 2.55 6.58
N THR A 76 -18.44 1.78 7.18
CA THR A 76 -18.06 1.91 8.60
C THR A 76 -17.30 3.21 8.84
N TYR A 77 -16.36 3.53 7.97
CA TYR A 77 -15.53 4.73 8.09
C TYR A 77 -16.27 6.00 7.68
N GLU A 78 -17.27 5.91 6.81
CA GLU A 78 -18.07 7.04 6.31
C GLU A 78 -18.73 7.81 7.46
N LEU A 79 -19.19 7.12 8.50
CA LEU A 79 -19.78 7.74 9.69
C LEU A 79 -18.82 8.70 10.40
N PHE A 80 -17.52 8.42 10.35
CA PHE A 80 -16.49 9.21 11.01
C PHE A 80 -15.85 10.23 10.06
N PHE A 81 -15.58 9.83 8.82
CA PHE A 81 -14.78 10.61 7.89
C PHE A 81 -15.59 11.33 6.80
N GLY A 82 -16.84 10.94 6.55
CA GLY A 82 -17.70 11.60 5.57
C GLY A 82 -18.07 13.04 5.94
N ARG A 83 -17.96 13.40 7.22
CA ARG A 83 -18.29 14.75 7.74
C ARG A 83 -17.07 15.63 7.97
N VAL A 84 -15.86 15.09 7.96
CA VAL A 84 -14.62 15.86 8.10
C VAL A 84 -13.97 16.04 6.73
N LYS A 85 -13.95 17.28 6.24
CA LYS A 85 -13.07 17.61 5.12
C LYS A 85 -11.64 17.53 5.62
N THR A 86 -10.79 16.80 4.90
CA THR A 86 -9.35 16.88 5.13
C THR A 86 -8.94 18.36 5.06
N PRO A 87 -8.15 18.89 6.01
CA PRO A 87 -7.77 20.30 6.05
C PRO A 87 -6.90 20.74 4.85
N PHE A 88 -6.57 19.81 3.95
CA PHE A 88 -5.81 20.02 2.72
C PHE A 88 -6.72 19.96 1.49
N VAL A 89 -7.82 20.72 1.49
CA VAL A 89 -8.43 21.12 0.22
C VAL A 89 -7.58 22.28 -0.27
N LYS A 90 -6.83 22.09 -1.38
CA LYS A 90 -6.15 23.19 -2.05
C LYS A 90 -7.18 24.31 -2.29
N ALA A 91 -6.83 25.52 -1.83
CA ALA A 91 -7.50 26.75 -2.23
C ALA A 91 -7.39 26.96 -3.74
#